data_AF-A0A842Y6A2-F1
#
_entry.id   AF-A0A842Y6A2-F1
#
_cell.length_a   1.000
_cell.length_b   1.000
_cell.length_c   1.000
_cell.angle_alpha   90.00
_cell.angle_beta   90.00
_cell.angle_gamma   90.00
#
_symmetry.space_group_name_H-M   'P 1'
#
loop_
_entity.id
_entity.type
_entity.pdbx_description
1 polymer ?
#
loop_
_entity_poly.entity_id
_entity_poly.type
_entity_poly.pdbx_seq_one_letter_code
_entity_poly.pdbx_strand_id
1 'polypeptide(L)'
;MSVDTGATPTGETDIKSIRLFAIAIIAGLAGIMLEEKISFVFILVPAIWPAFLSSANGVRSLASYGLGTGTSSIGYWGTAVGATTVYAGMLLGLNPVVEIALALAGGAITGICAQKIIKMKIPVMIRESAILAAVTAVIIRFLIGLFPQQVTILFPLMYIAVTLAVLHPYNGSMGAGENQRRTLWLSCVEASMTTTVFGLLLLLMVPSWGSAGVLLVSALGFAVFFIGWYRNVKKDIYGMAWTGFPAAEH
;
A
#
# COMPACT_ATOMS: atom_id res chain seq x y z
N MET A 1 19.57 22.13 31.79
CA MET A 1 20.06 22.28 30.40
C MET A 1 19.34 21.26 29.55
N SER A 2 18.35 21.72 28.79
CA SER A 2 17.55 20.93 27.86
C SER A 2 18.39 20.55 26.64
N VAL A 3 18.55 19.26 26.40
CA VAL A 3 19.12 18.77 25.14
C VAL A 3 18.02 18.89 24.09
N ASP A 4 18.17 19.90 23.25
CA ASP A 4 17.39 20.10 22.03
C ASP A 4 17.81 19.02 21.03
N THR A 5 16.97 17.99 20.83
CA THR A 5 17.19 16.91 19.86
C THR A 5 16.78 17.33 18.44
N GLY A 6 17.13 18.56 18.07
CA GLY A 6 16.80 19.18 16.79
C GLY A 6 17.84 18.91 15.73
N ALA A 7 17.94 17.67 15.25
CA ALA A 7 18.68 17.36 14.03
C ALA A 7 17.75 16.65 13.04
N THR A 8 16.94 17.43 12.33
CA THR A 8 16.27 17.01 11.09
C THR A 8 17.09 17.47 9.90
N PRO A 9 17.84 16.59 9.22
CA PRO A 9 18.43 16.95 7.95
C PRO A 9 17.38 16.88 6.83
N THR A 10 17.15 18.04 6.21
CA THR A 10 16.28 18.35 5.05
C THR A 10 14.79 18.54 5.35
N GLY A 11 14.31 19.78 5.13
CA GLY A 11 13.00 20.29 5.53
C GLY A 11 11.80 19.82 4.70
N GLU A 12 11.65 18.52 4.46
CA GLU A 12 10.40 17.93 3.99
C GLU A 12 9.64 17.37 5.21
N THR A 13 8.54 18.02 5.60
CA THR A 13 7.65 17.50 6.65
C THR A 13 6.94 16.24 6.15
N ASP A 14 7.04 15.13 6.88
CA ASP A 14 6.35 13.88 6.57
C ASP A 14 4.85 14.11 6.30
N ILE A 15 4.35 13.48 5.24
CA ILE A 15 2.94 13.48 4.86
C ILE A 15 2.14 12.71 5.91
N LYS A 16 1.11 13.34 6.47
CA LYS A 16 0.24 12.70 7.46
C LYS A 16 -0.53 11.51 6.88
N SER A 17 -0.59 10.38 7.60
CA SER A 17 -1.30 9.17 7.18
C SER A 17 -2.75 9.41 6.74
N ILE A 18 -3.48 10.29 7.46
CA ILE A 18 -4.87 10.60 7.14
C ILE A 18 -5.05 11.24 5.76
N ARG A 19 -4.06 12.00 5.28
CA ARG A 19 -4.11 12.62 3.94
C ARG A 19 -3.95 11.56 2.86
N LEU A 20 -2.98 10.66 3.03
CA LEU A 20 -2.78 9.54 2.11
C LEU A 20 -4.00 8.61 2.09
N PHE A 21 -4.58 8.34 3.26
CA PHE A 21 -5.81 7.57 3.39
C PHE A 21 -7.00 8.21 2.65
N ALA A 22 -7.22 9.51 2.84
CA ALA A 22 -8.31 10.21 2.15
C ALA A 22 -8.16 10.16 0.62
N ILE A 23 -6.95 10.39 0.12
CA ILE A 23 -6.66 10.29 -1.32
C ILE A 23 -6.88 8.86 -1.82
N ALA A 24 -6.39 7.86 -1.08
CA ALA A 24 -6.58 6.45 -1.42
C ALA A 24 -8.04 6.04 -1.51
N ILE A 25 -8.86 6.44 -0.53
CA ILE A 25 -10.28 6.10 -0.50
C ILE A 25 -11.03 6.81 -1.63
N ILE A 26 -10.80 8.11 -1.83
CA ILE A 26 -11.50 8.87 -2.88
C ILE A 26 -11.12 8.34 -4.28
N ALA A 27 -9.83 8.22 -4.57
CA ALA A 27 -9.37 7.75 -5.88
C ALA A 27 -9.75 6.29 -6.12
N GLY A 28 -9.56 5.44 -5.11
CA GLY A 28 -9.85 4.01 -5.22
C GLY A 28 -11.34 3.70 -5.34
N LEU A 29 -12.21 4.36 -4.56
CA LEU A 29 -13.65 4.22 -4.72
C LEU A 29 -14.12 4.73 -6.09
N ALA A 30 -13.57 5.84 -6.57
CA ALA A 30 -13.87 6.31 -7.93
C ALA A 30 -13.47 5.26 -8.98
N GLY A 31 -12.30 4.64 -8.83
CA GLY A 31 -11.87 3.53 -9.69
C GLY A 31 -12.84 2.35 -9.67
N ILE A 32 -13.17 1.83 -8.49
CA ILE A 32 -14.07 0.67 -8.32
C ILE A 32 -15.48 0.97 -8.85
N MET A 33 -16.02 2.17 -8.61
CA MET A 33 -17.38 2.52 -9.05
C MET A 33 -17.50 2.76 -10.56
N LEU A 34 -16.38 2.96 -11.25
CA LEU A 34 -16.33 3.23 -12.69
C LEU A 34 -15.83 2.04 -13.50
N GLU A 35 -15.20 1.04 -12.89
CA GLU A 35 -14.57 -0.08 -13.60
C GLU A 35 -15.54 -0.91 -14.45
N GLU A 36 -16.76 -1.14 -13.95
CA GLU A 36 -17.81 -1.86 -14.69
C GLU A 36 -18.50 -1.00 -15.77
N LYS A 37 -18.30 0.33 -15.74
CA LYS A 37 -19.02 1.29 -16.59
C LYS A 37 -18.19 1.79 -17.77
N ILE A 38 -16.87 1.63 -17.71
CA ILE A 38 -15.94 2.21 -18.69
C ILE A 38 -15.24 1.08 -19.44
N SER A 39 -15.40 1.04 -20.77
CA SER A 39 -14.75 0.05 -21.64
C SER A 39 -13.22 0.14 -21.63
N PHE A 40 -12.67 1.31 -21.27
CA PHE A 40 -11.25 1.58 -21.13
C PHE A 40 -10.80 1.55 -19.66
N VAL A 41 -10.98 0.41 -18.99
CA VAL A 41 -10.64 0.22 -17.56
C VAL A 41 -9.19 0.58 -17.21
N PHE A 42 -8.28 0.54 -18.18
CA PHE A 42 -6.88 0.93 -18.00
C PHE A 42 -6.67 2.38 -17.53
N ILE A 43 -7.62 3.28 -17.80
CA ILE A 43 -7.58 4.67 -17.33
C ILE A 43 -7.76 4.75 -15.80
N LEU A 44 -8.41 3.73 -15.21
CA LEU A 44 -8.72 3.68 -13.79
C LEU A 44 -7.61 3.01 -12.97
N VAL A 45 -6.66 2.32 -13.61
CA VAL A 45 -5.55 1.64 -12.93
C VAL A 45 -4.72 2.61 -12.06
N PRO A 46 -4.34 3.82 -12.53
CA PRO A 46 -3.62 4.75 -11.68
C PRO A 46 -4.39 5.22 -10.43
N ALA A 47 -5.73 5.12 -10.44
CA ALA A 47 -6.57 5.51 -9.31
C ALA A 47 -6.38 4.59 -8.09
N ILE A 48 -5.87 3.37 -8.28
CA ILE A 48 -5.59 2.43 -7.19
C ILE A 48 -4.22 2.62 -6.55
N TRP A 49 -3.26 3.24 -7.24
CA TRP A 49 -1.89 3.39 -6.73
C TRP A 49 -1.81 4.15 -5.40
N PRO A 50 -2.57 5.24 -5.16
CA PRO A 50 -2.57 5.91 -3.86
C PRO A 50 -2.94 5.00 -2.67
N ALA A 51 -3.71 3.93 -2.89
CA ALA A 51 -4.01 2.95 -1.85
C ALA A 51 -2.75 2.19 -1.40
N PHE A 52 -1.86 1.82 -2.33
CA PHE A 52 -0.56 1.24 -1.98
C PHE A 52 0.30 2.21 -1.16
N LEU A 53 0.32 3.50 -1.54
CA LEU A 53 1.07 4.53 -0.82
C LEU A 53 0.57 4.69 0.62
N SER A 54 -0.76 4.72 0.79
CA SER A 54 -1.37 4.77 2.11
C SER A 54 -1.03 3.52 2.93
N SER A 55 -1.04 2.33 2.33
CA SER A 55 -0.67 1.09 3.00
C SER A 55 0.79 1.09 3.44
N ALA A 56 1.72 1.43 2.54
CA ALA A 56 3.15 1.48 2.82
C ALA A 56 3.47 2.49 3.93
N ASN A 57 2.81 3.65 3.93
CA ASN A 57 2.94 4.63 5.00
C ASN A 57 2.36 4.13 6.34
N GLY A 58 1.27 3.38 6.32
CA GLY A 58 0.72 2.74 7.52
C GLY A 58 1.70 1.73 8.13
N VAL A 59 2.30 0.87 7.29
CA VAL A 59 3.35 -0.07 7.71
C VAL A 59 4.55 0.67 8.30
N ARG A 60 5.04 1.71 7.60
CA ARG A 60 6.12 2.57 8.10
C ARG A 60 5.79 3.18 9.46
N SER A 61 4.61 3.77 9.59
CA SER A 61 4.17 4.46 10.82
C SER A 61 4.06 3.52 12.00
N LEU A 62 3.73 2.25 11.77
CA LEU A 62 3.70 1.23 12.82
C LEU A 62 5.11 0.74 13.15
N ALA A 63 5.93 0.56 12.13
CA ALA A 63 7.27 0.02 12.23
C ALA A 63 8.29 1.00 12.83
N SER A 64 8.07 2.31 12.69
CA SER A 64 8.92 3.33 13.32
C SER A 64 8.92 3.26 14.85
N TYR A 65 7.93 2.59 15.47
CA TYR A 65 7.87 2.38 16.92
C TYR A 65 8.64 1.12 17.39
N GLY A 66 9.23 0.33 16.49
CA GLY A 66 10.07 -0.80 16.86
C GLY A 66 10.59 -1.59 15.65
N LEU A 67 11.92 -1.67 15.50
CA LEU A 67 12.65 -2.37 14.42
C LEU A 67 12.69 -3.90 14.60
N GLY A 68 11.61 -4.50 15.06
CA GLY A 68 11.51 -5.95 15.28
C GLY A 68 10.77 -6.69 14.15
N THR A 69 10.65 -8.01 14.30
CA THR A 69 9.83 -8.88 13.43
C THR A 69 8.33 -8.53 13.39
N GLY A 70 7.87 -7.65 14.28
CA GLY A 70 6.47 -7.21 14.37
C GLY A 70 5.98 -6.37 13.18
N THR A 71 6.87 -5.77 12.39
CA THR A 71 6.52 -4.93 11.22
C THR A 71 5.85 -5.75 10.11
N SER A 72 6.37 -6.96 9.86
CA SER A 72 5.81 -7.90 8.89
C SER A 72 4.48 -8.48 9.38
N SER A 73 4.37 -8.79 10.67
CA SER A 73 3.14 -9.37 11.25
C SER A 73 1.97 -8.38 11.27
N ILE A 74 2.20 -7.10 11.59
CA ILE A 74 1.13 -6.09 11.60
C ILE A 74 0.68 -5.78 10.17
N GLY A 75 1.62 -5.66 9.23
CA GLY A 75 1.27 -5.43 7.84
C GLY A 75 0.47 -6.60 7.24
N TYR A 76 0.91 -7.84 7.50
CA TYR A 76 0.17 -9.04 7.09
C TYR A 76 -1.22 -9.13 7.73
N TRP A 77 -1.36 -8.71 8.99
CA TRP A 77 -2.66 -8.69 9.66
C TRP A 77 -3.62 -7.69 9.00
N GLY A 78 -3.19 -6.43 8.82
CA GLY A 78 -4.04 -5.43 8.17
C GLY A 78 -4.44 -5.82 6.76
N THR A 79 -3.50 -6.37 5.98
CA THR A 79 -3.82 -6.84 4.61
C THR A 79 -4.75 -8.04 4.63
N ALA A 80 -4.59 -8.98 5.57
CA ALA A 80 -5.48 -10.13 5.74
C ALA A 80 -6.92 -9.69 6.02
N VAL A 81 -7.13 -8.76 6.96
CA VAL A 81 -8.47 -8.26 7.32
C VAL A 81 -9.14 -7.62 6.10
N GLY A 82 -8.43 -6.74 5.40
CA GLY A 82 -8.95 -6.08 4.20
C GLY A 82 -9.31 -7.07 3.09
N ALA A 83 -8.38 -7.96 2.73
CA ALA A 83 -8.58 -8.94 1.66
C ALA A 83 -9.72 -9.92 1.97
N THR A 84 -9.74 -10.48 3.18
CA THR A 84 -10.77 -11.47 3.58
C THR A 84 -12.15 -10.83 3.73
N THR A 85 -12.24 -9.57 4.20
CA THR A 85 -13.51 -8.86 4.29
C THR A 85 -14.12 -8.63 2.91
N VAL A 86 -13.31 -8.24 1.91
CA VAL A 86 -13.79 -8.09 0.54
C VAL A 86 -14.21 -9.43 -0.06
N TYR A 87 -13.40 -10.47 0.11
CA TYR A 87 -13.75 -11.80 -0.41
C TYR A 87 -15.07 -12.32 0.18
N ALA A 88 -15.23 -12.22 1.50
CA ALA A 88 -16.48 -12.59 2.16
C ALA A 88 -17.65 -11.69 1.75
N GLY A 89 -17.42 -10.39 1.64
CA GLY A 89 -18.42 -9.42 1.21
C GLY A 89 -18.94 -9.70 -0.20
N MET A 90 -18.04 -10.05 -1.12
CA MET A 90 -18.39 -10.45 -2.48
C MET A 90 -19.28 -11.69 -2.49
N LEU A 91 -18.94 -12.72 -1.69
CA LEU A 91 -19.75 -13.94 -1.57
C LEU A 91 -21.16 -13.66 -1.01
N LEU A 92 -21.29 -12.61 -0.19
CA LEU A 92 -22.55 -12.15 0.39
C LEU A 92 -23.28 -11.12 -0.49
N GLY A 93 -22.71 -10.74 -1.65
CA GLY A 93 -23.29 -9.73 -2.54
C GLY A 93 -23.31 -8.31 -1.97
N LEU A 94 -22.36 -7.99 -1.08
CA LEU A 94 -22.28 -6.64 -0.49
C LEU A 94 -21.78 -5.61 -1.51
N ASN A 95 -22.20 -4.37 -1.31
CA ASN A 95 -21.68 -3.24 -2.09
C ASN A 95 -20.24 -2.91 -1.67
N PRO A 96 -19.34 -2.52 -2.60
CA PRO A 96 -17.95 -2.15 -2.30
C PRO A 96 -17.78 -1.15 -1.14
N VAL A 97 -18.67 -0.17 -1.02
CA VAL A 97 -18.62 0.82 0.06
C VAL A 97 -18.82 0.16 1.43
N VAL A 98 -19.72 -0.83 1.50
CA VAL A 98 -19.98 -1.59 2.73
C VAL A 98 -18.79 -2.49 3.05
N GLU A 99 -18.21 -3.14 2.05
CA GLU A 99 -17.01 -3.98 2.22
C GLU A 99 -15.84 -3.19 2.81
N ILE A 100 -15.57 -2.00 2.27
CA ILE A 100 -14.49 -1.11 2.74
C ILE A 100 -14.80 -0.59 4.15
N ALA A 101 -16.05 -0.24 4.45
CA ALA A 101 -16.46 0.19 5.78
C ALA A 101 -16.30 -0.93 6.83
N LEU A 102 -16.67 -2.17 6.47
CA LEU A 102 -16.46 -3.34 7.31
C LEU A 102 -14.97 -3.65 7.50
N ALA A 103 -14.15 -3.49 6.45
CA ALA A 103 -12.71 -3.67 6.55
C ALA A 103 -12.07 -2.62 7.48
N LEU A 104 -12.51 -1.36 7.39
CA LEU A 104 -12.09 -0.29 8.29
C LEU A 104 -12.43 -0.62 9.75
N ALA A 105 -13.67 -1.06 10.01
CA ALA A 105 -14.12 -1.45 11.34
C ALA A 105 -13.36 -2.68 11.86
N GLY A 106 -13.18 -3.70 11.03
CA GLY A 106 -12.40 -4.89 11.33
C GLY A 106 -10.96 -4.55 11.69
N GLY A 107 -10.31 -3.69 10.91
CA GLY A 107 -8.95 -3.22 11.18
C GLY A 107 -8.85 -2.41 12.48
N ALA A 108 -9.87 -1.63 12.82
CA ALA A 108 -9.93 -0.92 14.11
C ALA A 108 -10.07 -1.92 15.27
N ILE A 109 -10.94 -2.94 15.14
CA ILE A 109 -11.12 -3.99 16.14
C ILE A 109 -9.82 -4.75 16.37
N THR A 110 -9.13 -5.15 15.30
CA THR A 110 -7.86 -5.87 15.42
C THR A 110 -6.76 -4.99 16.02
N GLY A 111 -6.72 -3.70 15.68
CA GLY A 111 -5.84 -2.74 16.34
C GLY A 111 -6.13 -2.57 17.83
N ILE A 112 -7.41 -2.58 18.23
CA ILE A 112 -7.83 -2.56 19.65
C ILE A 112 -7.35 -3.84 20.34
N CYS A 113 -7.52 -5.00 19.72
CA CYS A 113 -7.02 -6.26 20.26
C CYS A 113 -5.50 -6.22 20.45
N ALA A 114 -4.76 -5.71 19.47
CA ALA A 114 -3.31 -5.63 19.57
C ALA A 114 -2.85 -4.65 20.67
N GLN A 115 -3.50 -3.50 20.81
CA GLN A 115 -3.13 -2.51 21.83
C GLN A 115 -3.59 -2.90 23.24
N LYS A 116 -4.80 -3.45 23.39
CA LYS A 116 -5.42 -3.73 24.71
C LYS A 116 -5.24 -5.16 25.20
N ILE A 117 -5.31 -6.16 24.30
CA ILE A 117 -5.23 -7.58 24.67
C ILE A 117 -3.77 -8.04 24.63
N ILE A 118 -3.08 -7.81 23.51
CA ILE A 118 -1.65 -8.18 23.34
C ILE A 118 -0.73 -7.20 24.09
N LYS A 119 -1.25 -6.01 24.44
CA LYS A 119 -0.54 -4.94 25.17
C LYS A 119 0.64 -4.35 24.38
N MET A 120 0.50 -4.26 23.05
CA MET A 120 1.46 -3.55 22.21
C MET A 120 1.41 -2.04 22.50
N LYS A 121 2.55 -1.45 22.86
CA LYS A 121 2.65 -0.03 23.26
C LYS A 121 2.86 0.91 22.07
N ILE A 122 2.04 0.74 21.01
CA ILE A 122 2.10 1.57 19.81
C ILE A 122 0.92 2.55 19.82
N PRO A 123 1.14 3.87 19.87
CA PRO A 123 0.06 4.84 20.08
C PRO A 123 -0.87 5.00 18.86
N VAL A 124 -0.35 4.76 17.65
CA VAL A 124 -1.09 4.88 16.40
C VAL A 124 -1.72 3.56 15.93
N MET A 125 -1.65 2.50 16.75
CA MET A 125 -2.00 1.13 16.37
C MET A 125 -3.40 1.02 15.77
N ILE A 126 -4.42 1.45 16.52
CA ILE A 126 -5.83 1.34 16.10
C ILE A 126 -6.07 2.07 14.77
N ARG A 127 -5.51 3.28 14.63
CA ARG A 127 -5.68 4.10 13.44
C ARG A 127 -5.03 3.45 12.22
N GLU A 128 -3.76 3.08 12.31
CA GLU A 128 -3.03 2.55 11.16
C GLU A 128 -3.51 1.15 10.78
N SER A 129 -3.93 0.31 11.74
CA SER A 129 -4.57 -0.98 11.45
C SER A 129 -5.90 -0.81 10.71
N ALA A 130 -6.73 0.16 11.12
CA ALA A 130 -7.99 0.47 10.42
C ALA A 130 -7.73 0.97 8.99
N ILE A 131 -6.84 1.95 8.84
CA ILE A 131 -6.44 2.51 7.54
C ILE A 131 -5.95 1.38 6.63
N LEU A 132 -4.99 0.58 7.09
CA LEU A 132 -4.36 -0.49 6.31
C LEU A 132 -5.37 -1.53 5.82
N ALA A 133 -6.31 -1.94 6.67
CA ALA A 133 -7.36 -2.87 6.29
C ALA A 133 -8.29 -2.27 5.23
N ALA A 134 -8.73 -1.02 5.42
CA ALA A 134 -9.59 -0.33 4.47
C ALA A 134 -8.92 -0.14 3.10
N VAL A 135 -7.68 0.36 3.05
CA VAL A 135 -6.99 0.58 1.77
C VAL A 135 -6.62 -0.73 1.08
N THR A 136 -6.34 -1.80 1.84
CA THR A 136 -6.17 -3.13 1.24
C THR A 136 -7.48 -3.64 0.63
N ALA A 137 -8.62 -3.41 1.29
CA ALA A 137 -9.93 -3.74 0.74
C ALA A 137 -10.18 -3.01 -0.59
N VAL A 138 -9.82 -1.72 -0.68
CA VAL A 138 -9.89 -0.97 -1.95
C VAL A 138 -9.07 -1.66 -3.04
N ILE A 139 -7.80 -1.99 -2.77
CA ILE A 139 -6.89 -2.64 -3.75
C ILE A 139 -7.48 -3.97 -4.24
N ILE A 140 -7.86 -4.83 -3.30
CA ILE A 140 -8.38 -6.17 -3.61
C ILE A 140 -9.70 -6.08 -4.36
N ARG A 141 -10.59 -5.15 -4.00
CA ARG A 141 -11.90 -5.03 -4.68
C ARG A 141 -11.74 -4.61 -6.13
N PHE A 142 -10.83 -3.68 -6.42
CA PHE A 142 -10.50 -3.29 -7.78
C PHE A 142 -9.90 -4.46 -8.58
N LEU A 143 -8.96 -5.21 -7.98
CA LEU A 143 -8.40 -6.39 -8.65
C LEU A 143 -9.46 -7.46 -8.93
N ILE A 144 -10.41 -7.68 -8.03
CA ILE A 144 -11.56 -8.55 -8.27
C ILE A 144 -12.41 -8.07 -9.45
N GLY A 145 -12.62 -6.76 -9.57
CA GLY A 145 -13.33 -6.14 -10.70
C GLY A 145 -12.67 -6.38 -12.06
N LEU A 146 -11.35 -6.55 -12.09
CA LEU A 146 -10.63 -6.94 -13.31
C LEU A 146 -10.86 -8.41 -13.70
N PHE A 147 -11.17 -9.28 -12.74
CA PHE A 147 -11.29 -10.73 -12.94
C PHE A 147 -12.58 -11.32 -12.35
N PRO A 148 -13.77 -10.81 -12.71
CA PRO A 148 -15.02 -11.18 -12.04
C PRO A 148 -15.36 -12.67 -12.15
N GLN A 149 -14.87 -13.36 -13.18
CA GLN A 149 -15.14 -14.79 -13.41
C GLN A 149 -14.07 -15.72 -12.83
N GLN A 150 -12.94 -15.19 -12.37
CA GLN A 150 -11.77 -15.96 -11.94
C GLN A 150 -11.39 -15.69 -10.47
N VAL A 151 -12.24 -14.97 -9.72
CA VAL A 151 -11.95 -14.54 -8.35
C VAL A 151 -11.52 -15.70 -7.46
N THR A 152 -12.26 -16.82 -7.43
CA THR A 152 -11.96 -17.97 -6.57
C THR A 152 -10.55 -18.55 -6.81
N ILE A 153 -10.08 -18.51 -8.06
CA ILE A 153 -8.78 -19.07 -8.45
C ILE A 153 -7.66 -18.05 -8.21
N LEU A 154 -7.91 -16.78 -8.51
CA LEU A 154 -6.89 -15.72 -8.46
C LEU A 154 -6.80 -15.03 -7.10
N PHE A 155 -7.80 -15.16 -6.23
CA PHE A 155 -7.82 -14.48 -4.94
C PHE A 155 -6.60 -14.78 -4.06
N PRO A 156 -6.11 -16.03 -3.93
CA PRO A 156 -4.88 -16.29 -3.18
C PRO A 156 -3.66 -15.52 -3.74
N LEU A 157 -3.57 -15.44 -5.07
CA LEU A 157 -2.51 -14.68 -5.75
C LEU A 157 -2.67 -13.17 -5.52
N MET A 158 -3.89 -12.63 -5.64
CA MET A 158 -4.20 -11.22 -5.34
C MET A 158 -3.80 -10.88 -3.91
N TYR A 159 -4.18 -11.71 -2.95
CA TYR A 159 -3.88 -11.50 -1.56
C TYR A 159 -2.36 -11.48 -1.27
N ILE A 160 -1.63 -12.49 -1.76
CA ILE A 160 -0.18 -12.56 -1.54
C ILE A 160 0.55 -11.43 -2.27
N ALA A 161 0.21 -11.16 -3.53
CA ALA A 161 0.84 -10.10 -4.32
C ALA A 161 0.65 -8.72 -3.67
N VAL A 162 -0.59 -8.39 -3.26
CA VAL A 162 -0.88 -7.13 -2.57
C VAL A 162 -0.17 -7.06 -1.22
N THR A 163 -0.14 -8.16 -0.46
CA THR A 163 0.54 -8.17 0.84
C THR A 163 2.05 -7.92 0.71
N LEU A 164 2.70 -8.55 -0.27
CA LEU A 164 4.11 -8.31 -0.56
C LEU A 164 4.37 -6.87 -0.99
N ALA A 165 3.55 -6.35 -1.90
CA ALA A 165 3.65 -4.97 -2.40
C ALA A 165 3.41 -3.90 -1.32
N VAL A 166 2.64 -4.23 -0.28
CA VAL A 166 2.40 -3.36 0.88
C VAL A 166 3.56 -3.37 1.87
N LEU A 167 4.17 -4.54 2.10
CA LEU A 167 5.24 -4.73 3.09
C LEU A 167 6.63 -4.34 2.55
N HIS A 168 6.88 -4.64 1.28
CA HIS A 168 8.19 -4.47 0.66
C HIS A 168 8.72 -3.03 0.69
N PRO A 169 7.92 -1.97 0.47
CA PRO A 169 8.44 -0.61 0.41
C PRO A 169 9.17 -0.16 1.69
N TYR A 170 8.64 -0.52 2.85
CA TYR A 170 9.28 -0.22 4.13
C TYR A 170 10.53 -1.08 4.33
N ASN A 171 10.40 -2.40 4.14
CA ASN A 171 11.50 -3.36 4.37
C ASN A 171 12.71 -3.08 3.45
N GLY A 172 12.46 -2.85 2.16
CA GLY A 172 13.48 -2.51 1.16
C GLY A 172 14.11 -1.12 1.38
N SER A 173 13.52 -0.28 2.23
CA SER A 173 14.02 1.05 2.54
C SER A 173 14.78 1.13 3.87
N MET A 174 14.87 0.06 4.68
CA MET A 174 15.49 0.12 6.01
C MET A 174 17.02 0.29 6.00
N GLY A 175 17.73 -0.21 4.99
CA GLY A 175 19.21 -0.27 5.02
C GLY A 175 19.95 1.07 4.98
N ALA A 176 19.32 2.14 4.49
CA ALA A 176 19.92 3.45 4.26
C ALA A 176 19.45 4.54 5.25
N GLY A 177 18.89 4.14 6.40
CA GLY A 177 18.08 5.01 7.25
C GLY A 177 16.74 5.32 6.56
N GLU A 178 15.67 4.64 6.97
CA GLU A 178 14.36 4.75 6.32
C GLU A 178 13.87 6.21 6.27
N ASN A 179 13.45 6.68 5.10
CA ASN A 179 12.77 7.96 4.95
C ASN A 179 11.44 7.78 4.20
N GLN A 180 10.43 8.58 4.58
CA GLN A 180 9.08 8.42 4.07
C GLN A 180 9.03 8.57 2.54
N ARG A 181 9.81 9.51 2.01
CA ARG A 181 9.88 9.77 0.58
C ARG A 181 10.30 8.53 -0.22
N ARG A 182 11.39 7.87 0.15
CA ARG A 182 11.88 6.66 -0.54
C ARG A 182 10.90 5.51 -0.41
N THR A 183 10.29 5.33 0.77
CA THR A 183 9.24 4.34 0.99
C THR A 183 8.04 4.58 0.10
N LEU A 184 7.57 5.83 -0.05
CA LEU A 184 6.45 6.16 -0.94
C LEU A 184 6.80 5.99 -2.42
N TRP A 185 8.01 6.35 -2.84
CA TRP A 185 8.47 6.10 -4.22
C TRP A 185 8.57 4.61 -4.52
N LEU A 186 9.09 3.80 -3.60
CA LEU A 186 9.13 2.35 -3.74
C LEU A 186 7.72 1.76 -3.76
N SER A 187 6.80 2.32 -2.98
CA SER A 187 5.39 1.93 -3.02
C SER A 187 4.74 2.19 -4.39
N CYS A 188 5.07 3.29 -5.07
CA CYS A 188 4.63 3.51 -6.46
C CYS A 188 5.19 2.44 -7.42
N VAL A 189 6.45 2.04 -7.23
CA VAL A 189 7.07 0.95 -8.01
C VAL A 189 6.33 -0.35 -7.77
N GLU A 190 6.06 -0.71 -6.52
CA GLU A 190 5.32 -1.93 -6.16
C GLU A 190 3.87 -1.92 -6.68
N ALA A 191 3.19 -0.77 -6.60
CA ALA A 191 1.82 -0.62 -7.11
C ALA A 191 1.76 -0.84 -8.63
N SER A 192 2.66 -0.20 -9.37
CA SER A 192 2.75 -0.33 -10.83
C SER A 192 3.25 -1.70 -11.27
N MET A 193 4.16 -2.32 -10.54
CA MET A 193 4.63 -3.69 -10.79
C MET A 193 3.51 -4.70 -10.54
N THR A 194 2.78 -4.57 -9.43
CA THR A 194 1.65 -5.45 -9.10
C THR A 194 0.56 -5.35 -10.17
N THR A 195 0.19 -4.12 -10.57
CA THR A 195 -0.79 -3.90 -11.64
C THR A 195 -0.27 -4.33 -13.02
N THR A 196 1.04 -4.35 -13.25
CA THR A 196 1.65 -4.93 -14.46
C THR A 196 1.48 -6.45 -14.52
N VAL A 197 1.73 -7.15 -13.40
CA VAL A 197 1.53 -8.60 -13.31
C VAL A 197 0.06 -8.96 -13.55
N PHE A 198 -0.87 -8.26 -12.90
CA PHE A 198 -2.30 -8.47 -13.15
C PHE A 198 -2.73 -8.03 -14.55
N GLY A 199 -2.15 -6.98 -15.13
CA GLY A 199 -2.40 -6.60 -16.52
C GLY A 199 -1.96 -7.67 -17.52
N LEU A 200 -0.81 -8.30 -17.29
CA LEU A 200 -0.35 -9.42 -18.11
C LEU A 200 -1.29 -10.63 -17.98
N LEU A 201 -1.67 -11.00 -16.76
CA LEU A 201 -2.62 -12.09 -16.53
C LEU A 201 -3.98 -11.80 -17.19
N LEU A 202 -4.46 -10.55 -17.08
CA LEU A 202 -5.71 -10.12 -17.70
C LEU A 202 -5.63 -10.21 -19.22
N LEU A 203 -4.52 -9.80 -19.83
CA LEU A 203 -4.31 -9.91 -21.27
C LEU A 203 -4.28 -11.37 -21.74
N LEU A 204 -3.67 -12.26 -20.97
CA LEU A 204 -3.60 -13.69 -21.30
C LEU A 204 -4.96 -14.40 -21.17
N MET A 205 -5.75 -14.02 -20.17
CA MET A 205 -7.05 -14.65 -19.91
C MET A 205 -8.20 -14.04 -20.73
N VAL A 206 -8.17 -12.73 -20.94
CA VAL A 206 -9.20 -11.97 -21.66
C VAL A 206 -8.53 -11.01 -22.64
N PRO A 207 -8.02 -11.52 -23.79
CA PRO A 207 -7.33 -10.69 -24.76
C PRO A 207 -8.24 -9.60 -25.32
N SER A 208 -7.90 -8.34 -25.06
CA SER A 208 -8.65 -7.17 -25.54
C SER A 208 -7.77 -5.91 -25.53
N TRP A 209 -8.22 -4.86 -26.22
CA TRP A 209 -7.59 -3.55 -26.12
C TRP A 209 -7.61 -2.98 -24.70
N GLY A 210 -8.66 -3.29 -23.92
CA GLY A 210 -8.77 -2.90 -22.52
C GLY A 210 -7.67 -3.54 -21.66
N SER A 211 -7.49 -4.86 -21.77
CA SER A 211 -6.48 -5.61 -21.02
C SER A 211 -5.05 -5.30 -21.46
N ALA A 212 -4.83 -5.11 -22.76
CA ALA A 212 -3.55 -4.60 -23.28
C ALA A 212 -3.24 -3.20 -22.72
N GLY A 213 -4.25 -2.32 -22.65
CA GLY A 213 -4.12 -1.00 -22.04
C GLY A 213 -3.72 -1.06 -20.56
N VAL A 214 -4.31 -1.98 -19.77
CA VAL A 214 -3.97 -2.14 -18.33
C VAL A 214 -2.51 -2.48 -18.19
N LEU A 215 -2.03 -3.45 -18.98
CA LEU A 215 -0.62 -3.84 -19.01
C LEU A 215 0.28 -2.65 -19.39
N LEU A 216 -0.04 -1.94 -20.47
CA LEU A 216 0.76 -0.83 -20.98
C LEU A 216 0.85 0.32 -19.96
N VAL A 217 -0.27 0.78 -19.39
CA VAL A 217 -0.29 1.87 -18.40
C VAL A 217 0.50 1.49 -17.16
N SER A 218 0.35 0.24 -16.70
CA SER A 218 1.08 -0.26 -15.52
C SER A 218 2.58 -0.36 -15.77
N ALA A 219 2.99 -0.87 -16.93
CA ALA A 219 4.41 -1.01 -17.29
C ALA A 219 5.09 0.36 -17.49
N LEU A 220 4.38 1.33 -18.08
CA LEU A 220 4.85 2.71 -18.19
C LEU A 220 4.99 3.35 -16.80
N GLY A 221 3.99 3.16 -15.93
CA GLY A 221 4.06 3.58 -14.54
C GLY A 221 5.29 3.02 -13.82
N PHE A 222 5.55 1.72 -13.99
CA PHE A 222 6.72 1.06 -13.41
C PHE A 222 8.03 1.69 -13.88
N ALA A 223 8.19 1.92 -15.18
CA ALA A 223 9.39 2.57 -15.71
C ALA A 223 9.61 3.97 -15.11
N VAL A 224 8.55 4.79 -15.05
CA VAL A 224 8.62 6.15 -14.49
C VAL A 224 8.96 6.13 -13.01
N PHE A 225 8.25 5.32 -12.22
CA PHE A 225 8.45 5.27 -10.77
C PHE A 225 9.78 4.64 -10.39
N PHE A 226 10.25 3.64 -11.13
CA PHE A 226 11.55 3.02 -10.89
C PHE A 226 12.68 4.03 -11.11
N ILE A 227 12.64 4.78 -12.21
CA ILE A 227 13.63 5.84 -12.47
C ILE A 227 13.59 6.91 -11.36
N GLY A 228 12.39 7.30 -10.93
CA GLY A 228 12.20 8.25 -9.84
C GLY A 228 12.78 7.73 -8.52
N TRP A 229 12.38 6.53 -8.11
CA TRP A 229 12.87 5.87 -6.90
C TRP A 229 14.39 5.72 -6.92
N TYR A 230 14.96 5.20 -8.01
CA TYR A 230 16.41 4.99 -8.15
C TYR A 230 17.21 6.30 -8.04
N ARG A 231 16.69 7.41 -8.59
CA ARG A 231 17.29 8.74 -8.42
C ARG A 231 17.27 9.21 -6.96
N ASN A 232 16.19 8.94 -6.22
CA ASN A 232 16.12 9.28 -4.80
C ASN A 232 17.09 8.42 -3.98
N VAL A 233 17.15 7.11 -4.22
CA VAL A 233 18.13 6.20 -3.59
C VAL A 233 19.56 6.69 -3.79
N LYS A 234 19.93 7.07 -5.02
CA LYS A 234 21.26 7.62 -5.30
C LYS A 234 21.55 8.87 -4.47
N LYS A 235 20.62 9.82 -4.44
CA LYS A 235 20.77 11.06 -3.66
C LYS A 235 21.00 10.78 -2.18
N ASP A 236 20.25 9.85 -1.62
CA ASP A 236 20.36 9.48 -0.20
C ASP A 236 21.71 8.81 0.11
N ILE A 237 22.19 7.92 -0.78
CA ILE A 237 23.50 7.25 -0.62
C ILE A 237 24.67 8.25 -0.65
N TYR A 238 24.62 9.28 -1.50
CA TYR A 238 25.67 10.32 -1.53
C TYR A 238 25.75 11.13 -0.22
N GLY A 239 24.69 11.13 0.60
CA GLY A 239 24.63 11.82 1.89
C GLY A 239 24.99 10.95 3.11
N MET A 240 25.19 9.64 2.92
CA MET A 240 25.54 8.73 4.02
C MET A 240 27.06 8.65 4.21
N ALA A 241 27.51 8.80 5.46
CA ALA A 241 28.89 8.55 5.84
C ALA A 241 29.17 7.03 5.84
N TRP A 242 30.46 6.65 5.84
CA TRP A 242 30.95 5.27 5.78
C TRP A 242 30.39 4.34 6.89
N THR A 243 29.74 4.89 7.91
CA THR A 243 29.09 4.19 9.03
C THR A 243 27.65 3.71 8.73
N GLY A 244 27.08 4.04 7.57
CA GLY A 244 25.72 3.66 7.20
C GLY A 244 24.62 4.60 7.73
N PHE A 245 24.99 5.79 8.22
CA PHE A 245 24.06 6.81 8.69
C PHE A 245 24.31 8.15 7.96
N PRO A 246 23.26 9.00 7.81
CA PRO A 246 23.43 10.36 7.32
C PRO A 246 24.38 11.16 8.21
N ALA A 247 25.23 12.00 7.63
CA ALA A 247 26.23 12.78 8.38
C ALA A 247 25.65 13.73 9.45
N ALA A 248 24.34 13.99 9.42
CA ALA A 248 23.64 14.86 10.38
C ALA A 248 23.09 14.12 11.60
N GLU A 249 23.29 12.80 11.71
CA GLU A 249 22.97 12.01 12.91
C GLU A 249 24.21 11.84 13.84
N HIS A 250 25.24 12.67 13.67
CA HIS A 250 26.44 12.76 14.52
C HIS A 250 26.54 14.10 15.25
#